data_AF-A0A954SNQ1-F1
#
_entry.id   AF-A0A954SNQ1-F1
#
_cell.length_a   1.000
_cell.length_b   1.000
_cell.length_c   1.000
_cell.angle_alpha   90.00
_cell.angle_beta   90.00
_cell.angle_gamma   90.00
#
_symmetry.space_group_name_H-M   'P 1'
#
loop_
_entity.id
_entity.type
_entity.pdbx_description
1 polymer ?
#
loop_
_entity_poly.entity_id
_entity_poly.type
_entity_poly.pdbx_seq_one_letter_code
_entity_poly.pdbx_strand_id
1 'polypeptide(L)' 'LALRTKYQVNLIAFKRQVANKRPQEGEEEPPPSIEKMIVPGPQDILRENDILLLVGADEFLAKLPQD' A
#
# COMPACT_ATOMS: atom_id res chain seq x y z
N LEU A 1 -6.72 5.10 -11.76
CA LEU A 1 -7.12 4.49 -13.05
C LEU A 1 -5.95 3.92 -13.86
N ALA A 2 -4.73 4.48 -13.76
CA ALA A 2 -3.59 4.11 -14.60
C ALA A 2 -3.20 2.62 -14.56
N LEU A 3 -3.28 1.94 -13.40
CA LEU A 3 -2.98 0.50 -13.30
C LEU A 3 -3.92 -0.35 -14.18
N ARG A 4 -5.21 -0.03 -14.16
CA ARG A 4 -6.22 -0.74 -14.96
C ARG A 4 -6.06 -0.46 -16.45
N THR A 5 -5.76 0.78 -16.83
CA THR A 5 -5.64 1.13 -18.26
C THR A 5 -4.32 0.67 -18.87
N LYS A 6 -3.21 0.75 -18.12
CA LYS A 6 -1.87 0.43 -18.61
C LYS A 6 -1.53 -1.06 -18.50
N TYR A 7 -1.94 -1.69 -17.40
CA TYR A 7 -1.54 -3.07 -17.07
C TYR A 7 -2.73 -4.03 -16.97
N GLN A 8 -3.98 -3.57 -17.12
CA GLN A 8 -5.19 -4.41 -17.01
C GLN A 8 -5.32 -5.16 -15.66
N VAL A 9 -4.73 -4.61 -14.60
CA VAL A 9 -4.84 -5.12 -13.22
C VAL A 9 -5.67 -4.18 -12.35
N ASN A 10 -6.28 -4.73 -11.30
CA ASN A 10 -7.04 -3.96 -10.31
C ASN A 10 -6.31 -3.94 -8.97
N LEU A 11 -6.20 -2.75 -8.37
CA LEU A 11 -5.79 -2.59 -6.98
C LEU A 11 -6.99 -2.83 -6.08
N ILE A 12 -6.92 -3.87 -5.24
CA ILE A 12 -8.02 -4.26 -4.35
C ILE A 12 -7.79 -3.79 -2.91
N ALA A 13 -6.53 -3.69 -2.49
CA ALA A 13 -6.13 -3.22 -1.19
C ALA A 13 -4.66 -2.81 -1.20
N PHE A 14 -4.22 -2.08 -0.18
CA PHE A 14 -2.81 -1.91 0.11
C PHE A 14 -2.56 -1.97 1.61
N LYS A 15 -1.39 -2.49 1.99
CA LYS A 15 -0.89 -2.39 3.36
C LYS A 15 0.00 -1.19 3.49
N ARG A 16 -0.20 -0.44 4.57
CA ARG A 16 0.64 0.70 4.96
C ARG A 16 1.17 0.49 6.36
N GLN A 17 2.47 0.67 6.52
CA GLN A 17 3.06 0.82 7.85
C GLN A 17 2.74 2.23 8.37
N VAL A 18 2.01 2.31 9.48
CA VAL A 18 1.73 3.57 10.15
C VAL A 18 2.40 3.57 11.51
N ALA A 19 3.11 4.66 11.84
CA ALA A 19 3.60 4.87 13.19
C ALA A 19 2.39 4.99 14.13
N ASN A 20 2.42 4.28 15.27
CA ASN A 20 1.45 4.54 16.32
C ASN A 20 1.58 6.00 16.79
N LYS A 21 0.47 6.64 17.13
CA LYS A 21 0.45 8.05 17.55
C LYS A 21 1.42 8.30 18.71
N ARG A 22 2.24 9.35 18.53
CA ARG A 22 3.16 10.10 19.41
C ARG A 22 3.65 9.40 20.70
N PRO A 23 4.99 9.36 20.91
CA PRO A 23 5.53 8.99 22.22
C PRO A 23 4.94 9.91 23.29
N GLN A 24 4.58 9.35 24.45
CA GLN A 24 4.30 10.17 25.62
C GLN A 24 5.60 10.84 26.07
N GLU A 25 5.54 12.05 26.64
CA GLU A 25 6.73 12.70 27.21
C GLU A 25 7.39 11.76 28.23
N GLY A 26 8.57 11.23 27.89
CA GLY A 26 9.34 10.30 28.73
C GLY A 26 9.60 8.91 28.13
N GLU A 27 9.08 8.58 26.95
CA GLU A 27 9.38 7.29 26.28
C GLU A 27 10.61 7.40 25.36
N GLU A 28 11.65 6.58 25.62
CA GLU A 28 12.89 6.51 24.84
C GLU A 28 12.76 5.70 23.53
N GLU A 29 11.69 4.91 23.38
CA GLU A 29 11.51 4.02 22.23
C GLU A 29 10.41 4.51 21.27
N PRO A 30 10.64 4.42 19.94
CA PRO A 30 9.62 4.78 18.96
C PRO A 30 8.42 3.84 19.07
N PRO A 31 7.19 4.36 18.92
CA PRO A 31 5.99 3.55 19.06
C PRO A 31 5.96 2.45 17.98
N PRO A 32 5.42 1.25 18.29
CA PRO A 32 5.40 0.12 17.37
C PRO A 32 4.67 0.47 16.08
N SER A 33 5.25 0.12 14.94
CA SER A 33 4.60 0.28 13.63
C SER A 33 3.42 -0.68 13.53
N ILE A 34 2.26 -0.16 13.12
CA ILE A 34 1.07 -0.98 12.85
C ILE A 34 0.95 -1.16 11.33
N GLU A 35 0.69 -2.39 10.89
CA GLU A 35 0.23 -2.65 9.53
C GLU A 35 -1.26 -2.38 9.40
N LYS A 36 -1.63 -1.42 8.55
CA LYS A 36 -3.03 -1.14 8.23
C LYS A 36 -3.36 -1.63 6.83
N MET A 37 -4.34 -2.52 6.71
CA MET A 37 -4.98 -2.89 5.44
C MET A 37 -6.00 -1.82 5.05
N ILE A 38 -5.87 -1.26 3.86
CA ILE A 38 -6.73 -0.18 3.35
C ILE A 38 -7.34 -0.61 2.02
N VAL A 39 -8.67 -0.51 1.91
CA VAL A 39 -9.38 -0.62 0.63
C VAL A 39 -9.34 0.75 -0.04
N PRO A 40 -8.77 0.88 -1.26
CA PRO A 40 -8.52 2.15 -1.89
C PRO A 40 -9.82 2.83 -2.36
N GLY A 41 -10.01 4.06 -1.91
CA GLY A 41 -10.92 5.03 -2.50
C GLY A 41 -10.26 5.76 -3.69
N PRO A 42 -11.06 6.50 -4.48
CA PRO A 42 -10.57 7.21 -5.66
C PRO A 42 -9.61 8.36 -5.34
N GLN A 43 -9.60 8.87 -4.11
CA GLN A 43 -8.74 9.96 -3.65
C GLN A 43 -7.56 9.48 -2.79
N ASP A 44 -7.42 8.16 -2.58
CA ASP A 44 -6.31 7.64 -1.80
C ASP A 44 -5.00 7.74 -2.57
N ILE A 45 -4.00 8.28 -1.91
CA ILE A 45 -2.65 8.46 -2.44
C ILE A 45 -1.77 7.35 -1.88
N LEU A 46 -1.10 6.63 -2.78
CA LEU A 46 -0.08 5.64 -2.44
C LEU A 46 1.18 6.34 -1.93
N ARG A 47 1.85 5.74 -0.95
CA ARG A 47 3.11 6.21 -0.37
C ARG A 47 4.24 5.28 -0.75
N GLU A 48 5.45 5.80 -0.65
CA GLU A 48 6.66 4.99 -0.69
C GLU A 48 6.57 3.91 0.41
N ASN A 49 6.88 2.66 0.04
CA ASN A 49 6.76 1.45 0.86
C ASN A 49 5.33 0.91 1.12
N ASP A 50 4.29 1.43 0.46
CA ASP A 50 3.00 0.75 0.48
C ASP A 50 3.08 -0.60 -0.27
N ILE A 51 2.59 -1.66 0.35
CA ILE A 51 2.51 -2.98 -0.27
C ILE A 51 1.15 -3.11 -0.96
N LEU A 52 1.16 -3.21 -2.28
CA LEU A 52 -0.05 -3.26 -3.09
C LEU A 52 -0.56 -4.71 -3.23
N LEU A 53 -1.86 -4.91 -3.06
CA LEU A 53 -2.53 -6.15 -3.40
C LEU A 53 -3.28 -5.95 -4.72
N LEU A 54 -2.82 -6.65 -5.75
CA LEU A 54 -3.33 -6.55 -7.11
C LEU A 54 -4.01 -7.86 -7.53
N VAL A 55 -5.04 -7.75 -8.37
CA VAL A 55 -5.70 -8.90 -9.00
C VAL A 55 -5.81 -8.66 -10.50
N GLY A 56 -5.45 -9.68 -11.27
CA GLY A 56 -5.51 -9.70 -12.74
C GLY A 56 -5.11 -11.07 -13.26
N ALA A 57 -5.17 -11.26 -14.59
CA ALA A 57 -4.66 -12.48 -15.21
C ALA A 57 -3.13 -12.55 -15.08
N ASP A 58 -2.56 -13.75 -15.02
CA ASP A 58 -1.12 -13.97 -14.83
C ASP A 58 -0.28 -13.24 -15.88
N GLU A 59 -0.73 -13.23 -17.14
CA GLU A 59 -0.09 -12.51 -18.25
C GLU A 59 -0.07 -10.98 -18.09
N PHE A 60 -0.99 -10.42 -17.31
CA PHE A 60 -1.05 -9.00 -17.00
C PHE A 60 -0.19 -8.65 -15.80
N LEU A 61 -0.19 -9.52 -14.78
CA LEU A 61 0.70 -9.40 -13.63
C LEU A 61 2.18 -9.48 -14.05
N ALA A 62 2.50 -10.35 -15.01
CA ALA A 62 3.85 -10.48 -15.57
C ALA A 62 4.37 -9.21 -16.28
N LYS A 63 3.48 -8.29 -16.69
CA LYS A 63 3.85 -7.01 -17.34
C LYS A 63 4.13 -5.90 -16.34
N LEU A 64 3.89 -6.13 -15.04
CA LEU A 64 4.21 -5.14 -14.01
C LEU A 64 5.73 -4.94 -13.95
N PRO A 65 6.18 -3.71 -13.62
CA PRO A 65 7.59 -3.47 -13.34
C PRO A 65 8.07 -4.46 -12.29
N GLN A 66 9.17 -5.14 -12.60
CA GLN A 66 9.91 -5.94 -11.64
C GLN A 66 11.20 -5.16 -11.36
N ASP A 67 11.49 -4.94 -10.07
CA ASP A 67 12.80 -4.48 -9.63
C ASP A 67 13.86 -5.57 -9.89
#